data_AF-A0A2N1MA59-F1
#
_entry.id   AF-A0A2N1MA59-F1
#
_cell.length_a   1.000
_cell.length_b   1.000
_cell.length_c   1.000
_cell.angle_alpha   90.00
_cell.angle_beta   90.00
_cell.angle_gamma   90.00
#
_symmetry.space_group_name_H-M   'P 1'
#
loop_
_entity.id
_entity.type
_entity.pdbx_description
1 polymer ?
#
loop_
_entity_poly.entity_id
_entity_poly.type
_entity_poly.pdbx_seq_one_letter_code
_entity_poly.pdbx_strand_id
1 'polypeptide(L)'
;MSSIPTKADMIKEYEPESLIKFLREDPKLKHIEVSDLFTKLEEKQITGDSFLKLSGWDFKEYGMSLSQALDLEKYIKELYSRKRTDLTDNIIKK
;
A
#
# COMPACT_ATOMS: atom_id res chain seq x y z
N MET A 1 -26.04 -5.33 8.40
CA MET A 1 -25.36 -5.58 7.10
C MET A 1 -23.89 -5.77 7.40
N SER A 2 -23.30 -6.91 7.03
CA SER A 2 -21.84 -7.08 7.13
C SER A 2 -21.19 -6.38 5.94
N SER A 3 -20.45 -5.31 6.18
CA SER A 3 -19.63 -4.67 5.15
C SER A 3 -18.36 -5.49 4.94
N ILE A 4 -18.05 -5.82 3.68
CA ILE A 4 -16.79 -6.48 3.34
C ILE A 4 -15.63 -5.53 3.72
N PRO A 5 -14.66 -5.98 4.54
CA PRO A 5 -13.51 -5.17 4.93
C PRO A 5 -12.64 -4.83 3.70
N THR A 6 -12.08 -3.63 3.70
CA THR A 6 -11.09 -3.19 2.71
C THR A 6 -9.72 -3.80 2.98
N LYS A 7 -8.79 -3.70 2.02
CA LYS A 7 -7.39 -4.06 2.27
C LYS A 7 -6.80 -3.19 3.38
N ALA A 8 -7.15 -1.90 3.43
CA ALA A 8 -6.73 -1.01 4.51
C ALA A 8 -7.22 -1.50 5.89
N ASP A 9 -8.46 -1.99 5.99
CA ASP A 9 -8.99 -2.53 7.25
C ASP A 9 -8.20 -3.77 7.73
N MET A 10 -7.68 -4.58 6.80
CA MET A 10 -6.81 -5.71 7.12
C MET A 10 -5.40 -5.26 7.55
N ILE A 11 -4.79 -4.35 6.77
CA ILE A 11 -3.42 -3.87 6.99
C ILE A 11 -3.31 -3.09 8.29
N LYS A 12 -4.37 -2.41 8.72
CA LYS A 12 -4.38 -1.60 9.94
C LYS A 12 -3.88 -2.35 11.18
N GLU A 13 -4.17 -3.66 11.26
CA GLU A 13 -3.80 -4.53 12.38
C GLU A 13 -2.41 -5.18 12.20
N TYR A 14 -1.65 -4.83 11.16
CA TYR A 14 -0.35 -5.44 10.90
C TYR A 14 0.77 -4.81 11.72
N GLU A 15 1.51 -5.67 12.42
CA GLU A 15 2.82 -5.34 12.97
C GLU A 15 3.86 -5.13 11.84
N PRO A 16 4.99 -4.44 12.11
CA PRO A 16 5.95 -4.04 11.08
C PRO A 16 6.40 -5.18 10.15
N GLU A 17 6.69 -6.36 10.69
CA GLU A 17 7.09 -7.53 9.89
C GLU A 17 6.01 -8.00 8.92
N SER A 18 4.76 -8.03 9.39
CA SER A 18 3.59 -8.45 8.58
C SER A 18 3.29 -7.42 7.50
N LEU A 19 3.42 -6.13 7.82
CA LEU A 19 3.33 -5.04 6.86
C LEU A 19 4.40 -5.17 5.77
N ILE A 20 5.67 -5.32 6.14
CA ILE A 20 6.78 -5.42 5.18
C ILE A 20 6.59 -6.64 4.28
N LYS A 21 6.19 -7.79 4.85
CA LYS A 21 5.90 -9.00 4.07
C LYS A 21 4.78 -8.75 3.06
N PHE A 22 3.66 -8.17 3.50
CA PHE A 22 2.55 -7.82 2.62
C PHE A 22 2.98 -6.91 1.47
N LEU A 23 3.75 -5.86 1.76
CA LEU A 23 4.21 -4.91 0.74
C LEU A 23 5.20 -5.54 -0.25
N ARG A 24 6.06 -6.47 0.19
CA ARG A 24 6.97 -7.21 -0.71
C ARG A 24 6.23 -8.15 -1.66
N GLU A 25 5.10 -8.69 -1.21
CA GLU A 25 4.28 -9.62 -1.99
C GLU A 25 3.28 -8.91 -2.93
N ASP A 26 2.94 -7.63 -2.69
CA ASP A 26 1.96 -6.92 -3.53
C ASP A 26 2.57 -6.58 -4.92
N PRO A 27 2.01 -7.14 -6.01
CA PRO A 27 2.54 -6.92 -7.35
C PRO A 27 2.46 -5.46 -7.81
N LYS A 28 1.58 -4.63 -7.23
CA LYS A 28 1.49 -3.21 -7.57
C LYS A 28 2.74 -2.43 -7.17
N LEU A 29 3.45 -2.90 -6.13
CA LEU A 29 4.67 -2.26 -5.65
C LEU A 29 5.90 -2.68 -6.43
N LYS A 30 5.84 -3.73 -7.26
CA LYS A 30 6.96 -4.14 -8.12
C LYS A 30 7.37 -3.07 -9.14
N HIS A 31 6.47 -2.14 -9.46
CA HIS A 31 6.72 -1.04 -10.38
C HIS A 31 7.27 0.22 -9.70
N ILE A 32 7.28 0.26 -8.36
CA ILE A 32 7.81 1.37 -7.59
C ILE A 32 9.13 0.91 -6.99
N GLU A 33 10.22 1.58 -7.32
CA GLU A 33 11.51 1.31 -6.70
C GLU A 33 11.45 1.78 -5.23
N VAL A 34 11.23 0.84 -4.30
CA VAL A 34 11.00 1.08 -2.87
C VAL A 34 12.09 0.45 -1.99
N SER A 35 13.32 0.29 -2.49
CA SER A 35 14.40 -0.42 -1.76
C SER A 35 14.62 0.13 -0.35
N ASP A 36 14.62 1.45 -0.20
CA ASP A 36 14.88 2.11 1.08
C ASP A 36 13.64 2.18 1.98
N LEU A 37 12.44 1.95 1.42
CA LEU A 37 11.19 1.96 2.16
C LEU A 37 11.20 0.89 3.25
N PHE A 38 11.51 -0.35 2.88
CA PHE A 38 11.40 -1.48 3.81
C PHE A 38 12.36 -1.32 5.00
N THR A 39 13.58 -0.87 4.73
CA THR A 39 14.56 -0.53 5.77
C THR A 39 14.02 0.56 6.69
N LYS A 40 13.41 1.61 6.15
CA LYS A 40 12.85 2.71 6.95
C LYS A 40 11.63 2.29 7.77
N LEU A 41 10.75 1.45 7.22
CA LEU A 41 9.60 0.91 7.95
C LEU A 41 10.06 0.04 9.12
N GLU A 42 11.11 -0.77 8.93
CA GLU A 42 11.72 -1.61 9.95
C GLU A 42 12.42 -0.77 11.03
N GLU A 43 13.31 0.14 10.65
CA GLU A 43 14.06 1.02 11.58
C GLU A 43 13.13 1.85 12.47
N LYS A 44 12.05 2.39 11.90
CA LYS A 44 11.09 3.23 12.61
C LYS A 44 9.96 2.44 13.26
N GLN A 45 9.95 1.11 13.14
CA GLN A 45 8.90 0.23 13.66
C GLN A 45 7.49 0.68 13.24
N ILE A 46 7.33 1.01 11.95
CA ILE A 46 6.07 1.51 11.41
C ILE A 46 5.06 0.36 11.33
N THR A 47 3.97 0.48 12.09
CA THR A 47 2.82 -0.43 12.02
C THR A 47 1.96 -0.15 10.79
N GLY A 48 1.07 -1.08 10.44
CA GLY A 48 0.14 -0.90 9.35
C GLY A 48 -0.79 0.31 9.52
N ASP A 49 -1.33 0.55 10.72
CA ASP A 49 -2.11 1.76 11.00
C ASP A 49 -1.32 3.07 10.77
N SER A 50 -0.04 3.08 11.15
CA SER A 50 0.85 4.23 10.92
C SER A 50 1.18 4.40 9.45
N PHE A 51 1.50 3.31 8.75
CA PHE A 51 1.79 3.28 7.32
C PHE A 51 0.65 3.87 6.49
N LEU A 52 -0.59 3.48 6.79
CA LEU A 52 -1.76 3.95 6.06
C LEU A 52 -2.04 5.46 6.19
N LYS A 53 -1.37 6.13 7.14
CA LYS A 53 -1.47 7.58 7.37
C LYS A 53 -0.31 8.37 6.76
N LEU A 54 0.72 7.70 6.23
CA LEU A 54 1.86 8.36 5.62
C LEU A 54 1.45 9.08 4.33
N SER A 55 2.02 10.26 4.14
CA SER A 55 1.88 11.11 2.96
C SER A 55 3.10 11.00 2.05
N GLY A 56 2.99 11.54 0.83
CA GLY A 56 4.15 11.69 -0.05
C GLY A 56 5.29 12.50 0.58
N TRP A 57 5.02 13.42 1.50
CA TRP A 57 6.09 14.14 2.20
C TRP A 57 6.89 13.23 3.14
N ASP A 58 6.21 12.37 3.89
CA ASP A 58 6.88 11.41 4.79
C ASP A 58 7.79 10.47 3.99
N PHE A 59 7.30 9.98 2.83
CA PHE A 59 8.10 9.12 1.96
C PHE A 59 9.29 9.85 1.32
N LYS A 60 9.15 11.14 1.03
CA LYS A 60 10.27 11.96 0.57
C LYS A 60 11.34 12.11 1.66
N GLU A 61 10.94 12.28 2.93
CA GLU A 61 11.88 12.27 4.07
C GLU A 61 12.57 10.91 4.24
N TYR A 62 11.97 9.83 3.75
CA TYR A 62 12.57 8.50 3.75
C TYR A 62 13.56 8.29 2.60
N GLY A 63 13.83 9.31 1.79
CA GLY A 63 14.81 9.29 0.71
C GLY A 63 14.22 9.06 -0.67
N MET A 64 12.89 8.98 -0.81
CA MET A 64 12.26 8.80 -2.11
C MET A 64 12.28 10.07 -2.96
N SER A 65 12.31 9.91 -4.28
CA SER A 65 11.94 10.99 -5.20
C SER A 65 10.47 11.38 -5.01
N LEU A 66 10.13 12.60 -5.43
CA LEU A 66 8.75 13.08 -5.39
C LEU A 66 7.79 12.16 -6.17
N SER A 67 8.22 11.61 -7.30
CA SER A 67 7.40 10.70 -8.10
C SER A 67 7.08 9.42 -7.34
N GLN A 68 8.11 8.74 -6.80
CA GLN A 68 7.95 7.52 -6.02
C GLN A 68 7.05 7.75 -4.80
N ALA A 69 7.24 8.86 -4.10
CA ALA A 69 6.47 9.21 -2.93
C ALA A 69 4.97 9.42 -3.25
N LEU A 70 4.66 10.12 -4.36
CA LEU A 70 3.29 10.32 -4.81
C LEU A 70 2.64 9.02 -5.29
N ASP A 71 3.40 8.15 -5.98
CA ASP A 71 2.91 6.84 -6.40
C ASP A 71 2.56 5.95 -5.20
N LEU A 72 3.36 6.00 -4.14
CA LEU A 72 3.10 5.24 -2.91
C LEU A 72 1.92 5.80 -2.11
N GLU A 73 1.78 7.13 -2.04
CA GLU A 73 0.59 7.77 -1.45
C GLU A 73 -0.68 7.37 -2.22
N LYS A 74 -0.61 7.34 -3.56
CA LYS A 74 -1.71 6.87 -4.40
C LYS A 74 -2.02 5.39 -4.14
N TYR A 75 -1.00 4.55 -4.02
CA TYR A 75 -1.17 3.14 -3.67
C TYR A 75 -1.93 2.99 -2.34
N ILE A 76 -1.59 3.76 -1.30
CA ILE A 76 -2.30 3.74 -0.02
C ILE A 76 -3.78 4.10 -0.19
N LYS A 77 -4.09 5.14 -0.98
CA LYS A 77 -5.49 5.51 -1.31
C LYS A 77 -6.23 4.38 -2.01
N GLU A 78 -5.56 3.60 -2.86
CA GLU A 78 -6.16 2.42 -3.49
C GLU A 78 -6.44 1.28 -2.50
N LEU A 79 -5.76 1.19 -1.36
CA LEU A 79 -6.04 0.17 -0.33
C LEU A 79 -7.38 0.40 0.38
N TYR A 80 -7.77 1.67 0.52
CA TYR A 80 -9.09 2.07 1.00
C TYR A 80 -10.20 1.89 -0.03
N SER A 81 -9.81 1.76 -1.31
CA SER A 81 -10.78 1.59 -2.38
C SER A 81 -11.33 0.17 -2.37
N ARG A 82 -12.65 0.08 -2.13
CA ARG A 82 -13.43 -1.09 -2.53
C ARG A 82 -13.51 -1.06 -4.04
N LYS A 83 -12.50 -1.56 -4.75
CA LYS A 83 -12.68 -1.81 -6.19
C LYS A 83 -13.91 -2.70 -6.28
N ARG A 84 -15.00 -2.18 -6.87
CA ARG A 84 -15.96 -3.09 -7.47
C ARG A 84 -15.15 -3.86 -8.50
N THR A 85 -15.09 -5.17 -8.39
CA THR A 85 -14.75 -6.02 -9.54
C THR A 85 -15.91 -5.87 -10.53
N ASP A 86 -16.01 -4.71 -11.17
CA ASP A 86 -16.97 -4.45 -12.22
C ASP A 86 -16.51 -5.26 -13.44
N LEU A 87 -17.05 -6.47 -13.58
CA LEU A 87 -17.73 -6.98 -14.77
C LEU A 87 -17.10 -6.76 -16.18
N THR A 88 -15.83 -6.40 -16.33
CA THR A 88 -15.19 -6.20 -17.65
C THR A 88 -14.39 -7.41 -18.14
N ASP A 89 -14.07 -8.38 -17.27
CA ASP A 89 -13.39 -9.62 -17.70
C ASP A 89 -14.33 -10.59 -18.47
N ASN A 90 -15.64 -10.32 -18.52
CA ASN A 90 -16.62 -11.16 -19.23
C ASN A 90 -17.06 -10.64 -20.61
N ILE A 91 -16.49 -9.54 -21.13
CA ILE A 91 -16.92 -8.98 -22.43
C ILE A 91 -15.93 -9.25 -23.58
N ILE A 92 -14.71 -9.73 -23.34
CA ILE A 92 -13.74 -10.05 -24.44
C ILE A 92 -13.58 -11.58 -24.62
N LYS A 93 -14.67 -12.32 -24.49
CA LYS A 93 -14.80 -13.69 -25.02
C LYS A 93 -16.16 -13.86 -25.69
N LYS A 94 -16.31 -13.27 -26.88
CA LYS A 94 -17.24 -13.77 -27.90
C LYS A 94 -16.81 -13.29 -29.27
#